data_AF-A0A2A2SHP0-F1
#
_entry.id   AF-A0A2A2SHP0-F1
#
_cell.length_a   1.000
_cell.length_b   1.000
_cell.length_c   1.000
_cell.angle_alpha   90.00
_cell.angle_beta   90.00
_cell.angle_gamma   90.00
#
_symmetry.space_group_name_H-M   'P 1'
#
loop_
_entity.id
_entity.type
_entity.pdbx_description
1 polymer ?
#
loop_
_entity_poly.entity_id
_entity_poly.type
_entity_poly.pdbx_seq_one_letter_code
_entity_poly.pdbx_strand_id
1 'polypeptide(L)'
;MKMGIKEFRERLGEVARGGEPVQLTDRGRVIGTYTPLPRMSDEQRRRSLEALEDLRRVQEDLRAAGVDTEKWLAEMGLDPWGVPLPAHDR
;
A
#
# COMPACT_ATOMS: atom_id res chain seq x y z
N MET A 1 7.85 20.74 2.18
CA MET A 1 8.51 21.67 3.13
C MET A 1 9.70 21.01 3.86
N LYS A 2 10.53 21.74 4.63
CA LYS A 2 11.57 21.17 5.52
C LYS A 2 11.18 21.36 6.99
N MET A 3 11.44 20.35 7.83
CA MET A 3 11.08 20.38 9.25
C MET A 3 12.12 19.63 10.10
N GLY A 4 12.38 20.11 11.31
CA GLY A 4 13.22 19.39 12.28
C GLY A 4 12.53 18.13 12.81
N ILE A 5 13.26 17.05 13.12
CA ILE A 5 12.63 15.81 13.61
C ILE A 5 11.88 15.98 14.93
N LYS A 6 12.33 16.89 15.80
CA LYS A 6 11.61 17.22 17.05
C LYS A 6 10.29 17.93 16.75
N GLU A 7 10.33 18.97 15.92
CA GLU A 7 9.15 19.70 15.48
C GLU A 7 8.15 18.79 14.75
N PHE A 8 8.65 17.91 13.89
CA PHE A 8 7.83 16.93 13.19
C PHE A 8 7.10 15.99 14.14
N ARG A 9 7.73 15.55 15.24
CA ARG A 9 7.07 14.71 16.24
C ARG A 9 5.95 15.45 16.97
N GLU A 10 6.14 16.74 17.26
CA GLU A 10 5.12 17.58 17.92
C GLU A 10 3.95 17.89 16.98
N ARG A 11 4.21 18.02 15.68
CA ARG A 11 3.23 18.47 14.67
C ARG A 11 2.76 17.36 13.73
N LEU A 12 3.07 16.10 14.02
CA LEU A 12 2.77 14.95 13.16
C LEU A 12 1.29 14.93 12.74
N GLY A 13 0.39 15.22 13.69
CA GLY A 13 -1.04 15.24 13.44
C GLY A 13 -1.46 16.26 12.39
N GLU A 14 -0.82 17.43 12.31
CA GLU A 14 -1.07 18.46 11.28
C GLU A 14 -0.48 18.04 9.94
N VAL A 15 0.78 17.59 9.96
CA VAL A 15 1.53 17.20 8.76
C VAL A 15 0.84 16.03 8.06
N ALA A 16 0.30 15.08 8.82
CA ALA A 16 -0.47 13.96 8.29
C ALA A 16 -1.80 14.38 7.61
N ARG A 17 -2.32 15.59 7.88
CA ARG A 17 -3.52 16.12 7.18
C ARG A 17 -3.18 16.97 5.97
N GLY A 18 -2.01 17.61 5.97
CA GLY A 18 -1.61 18.61 4.97
C GLY A 18 -1.33 18.07 3.57
N GLY A 19 -1.19 16.75 3.40
CA GLY A 19 -1.02 16.10 2.09
C GLY A 19 0.33 16.36 1.40
N GLU A 20 1.10 17.34 1.86
CA GLU A 20 2.40 17.68 1.29
C GLU A 20 3.57 16.87 1.90
N PRO A 21 4.54 16.43 1.08
CA PRO A 21 5.77 15.84 1.58
C PRO A 21 6.61 16.79 2.43
N VAL A 22 7.22 16.24 3.48
CA VAL A 22 8.07 16.95 4.44
C VAL A 22 9.45 16.30 4.50
N GLN A 23 10.48 17.08 4.17
CA GLN A 23 11.87 16.69 4.38
C GLN A 23 12.24 16.87 5.86
N LEU A 24 12.60 15.76 6.51
CA LEU A 24 12.99 15.71 7.91
C LEU A 24 14.47 16.04 8.05
N THR A 25 14.79 16.88 9.03
CA THR A 25 16.15 17.28 9.35
C THR A 25 16.49 16.97 10.81
N ASP A 26 17.73 16.55 11.05
CA ASP A 26 18.32 16.46 12.39
C ASP A 26 19.65 17.24 12.39
N ARG A 27 19.79 18.18 13.33
CA ARG A 27 20.94 19.10 13.42
C ARG A 27 21.33 19.74 12.07
N GLY A 28 20.34 20.12 11.28
CA GLY A 28 20.53 20.75 9.96
C GLY A 28 20.80 19.78 8.80
N ARG A 29 20.98 18.47 9.06
CA ARG A 29 21.15 17.46 8.01
C ARG A 29 19.82 16.81 7.65
N VAL A 30 19.53 16.67 6.35
CA VAL A 30 18.35 15.93 5.88
C VAL A 30 18.56 14.43 6.17
N ILE A 31 17.58 13.83 6.85
CA ILE A 31 17.61 12.42 7.25
C ILE A 31 16.54 11.58 6.54
N GLY A 32 15.57 12.20 5.89
CA GLY A 32 14.54 11.50 5.13
C GLY A 32 13.41 12.41 4.67
N THR A 33 12.44 11.81 3.98
CA THR A 33 11.22 12.49 3.54
C THR A 33 10.02 11.72 4.06
N TYR A 34 9.14 12.40 4.79
CA TYR A 34 7.81 11.90 5.12
C TYR A 34 6.86 12.30 3.99
N THR A 35 6.19 11.32 3.38
CA THR A 35 5.14 11.55 2.41
C THR A 35 3.82 11.07 3.01
N PRO A 36 2.89 11.98 3.35
CA PRO A 36 1.58 11.57 3.83
C PRO A 36 0.83 10.85 2.72
N LEU A 37 0.19 9.74 3.06
CA LEU A 37 -0.69 9.05 2.12
C LEU A 37 -1.87 9.99 1.79
N PRO A 38 -2.29 10.09 0.52
CA PRO A 38 -3.48 10.85 0.17
C PRO A 38 -4.64 10.31 0.99
N ARG A 39 -5.39 11.21 1.65
CA ARG A 39 -6.61 10.82 2.34
C ARG A 39 -7.55 10.26 1.29
N MET A 40 -7.79 8.95 1.34
CA MET A 40 -8.91 8.36 0.61
C MET A 40 -10.16 9.11 1.03
N SER A 41 -10.91 9.64 0.07
CA SER A 41 -12.24 10.14 0.36
C SER A 41 -13.08 9.01 0.98
N ASP A 42 -14.11 9.34 1.75
CA ASP A 42 -15.00 8.33 2.32
C ASP A 42 -15.59 7.43 1.21
N GLU A 43 -15.81 8.00 0.01
CA GLU A 43 -16.23 7.24 -1.17
C GLU A 43 -15.16 6.29 -1.70
N GLN A 44 -13.89 6.72 -1.79
CA GLN A 44 -12.77 5.86 -2.18
C GLN A 44 -12.54 4.75 -1.16
N ARG A 45 -12.69 5.06 0.13
CA ARG A 45 -12.60 4.08 1.21
C ARG A 45 -13.72 3.05 1.12
N ARG A 46 -14.97 3.49 0.90
CA ARG A 46 -16.11 2.60 0.71
C ARG A 46 -15.92 1.68 -0.51
N ARG A 47 -15.56 2.24 -1.66
CA ARG A 47 -15.26 1.43 -2.87
C ARG A 47 -14.13 0.43 -2.65
N SER A 48 -13.09 0.81 -1.89
CA SER A 48 -11.99 -0.11 -1.58
C SER A 48 -12.45 -1.26 -0.69
N LEU A 49 -13.36 -1.01 0.26
CA LEU A 49 -13.93 -2.05 1.11
C LEU A 49 -14.86 -2.98 0.31
N GLU A 50 -15.72 -2.43 -0.54
CA GLU A 50 -16.59 -3.20 -1.46
C GLU A 50 -15.75 -4.11 -2.37
N ALA A 51 -14.66 -3.59 -2.95
CA ALA A 51 -13.76 -4.39 -3.79
C ALA A 51 -13.06 -5.53 -3.01
N LEU A 52 -12.75 -5.33 -1.73
CA LEU A 52 -12.17 -6.38 -0.89
C LEU A 52 -13.18 -7.48 -0.55
N GLU A 53 -14.45 -7.12 -0.35
CA GLU A 53 -15.53 -8.09 -0.15
C GLU A 53 -15.80 -8.90 -1.42
N ASP A 54 -15.80 -8.26 -2.59
CA ASP A 54 -15.94 -8.94 -3.89
C ASP A 54 -14.78 -9.92 -4.13
N LEU A 55 -13.54 -9.51 -3.87
CA LEU A 55 -12.38 -10.39 -3.97
C LEU A 55 -12.47 -11.59 -3.03
N ARG A 56 -12.92 -11.37 -1.79
CA ARG A 56 -13.11 -12.45 -0.82
C ARG A 56 -14.14 -13.46 -1.32
N ARG A 57 -15.27 -12.99 -1.84
CA ARG A 57 -16.32 -13.86 -2.39
C ARG A 57 -15.80 -14.68 -3.57
N VAL A 58 -15.08 -14.06 -4.49
CA VAL A 58 -14.45 -14.77 -5.61
C VAL A 58 -13.46 -15.83 -5.13
N GLN A 59 -12.65 -15.54 -4.11
CA GLN A 59 -11.75 -16.54 -3.52
C GLN A 59 -12.51 -17.72 -2.89
N GLU A 60 -13.62 -17.45 -2.20
CA GLU A 60 -14.47 -18.49 -1.61
C GLU A 60 -15.13 -19.36 -2.69
N ASP A 61 -15.63 -18.75 -3.78
CA ASP A 61 -16.22 -19.45 -4.93
C ASP A 61 -15.18 -20.33 -5.65
N LEU A 62 -13.97 -19.80 -5.88
CA LEU A 62 -12.86 -20.55 -6.48
C LEU A 62 -12.44 -21.74 -5.61
N ARG A 63 -12.35 -21.53 -4.28
CA ARG A 63 -12.05 -22.61 -3.33
C ARG A 63 -13.14 -23.67 -3.34
N ALA A 64 -14.41 -23.28 -3.36
CA ALA A 64 -15.55 -24.20 -3.42
C ALA A 64 -15.58 -24.99 -4.75
N ALA A 65 -15.15 -24.38 -5.84
CA ALA A 65 -14.98 -25.04 -7.14
C ALA A 65 -13.75 -25.95 -7.23
N GLY A 66 -12.95 -26.05 -6.16
CA GLY A 66 -11.72 -26.85 -6.12
C GLY A 66 -10.56 -26.25 -6.92
N VAL A 67 -10.63 -24.95 -7.24
CA VAL A 67 -9.55 -24.23 -7.91
C VAL A 67 -8.48 -23.91 -6.87
N ASP A 68 -7.31 -24.52 -7.05
CA ASP A 68 -6.09 -24.12 -6.36
C ASP A 68 -5.54 -22.86 -7.01
N THR A 69 -5.93 -21.70 -6.46
CA THR A 69 -5.57 -20.39 -6.99
C THR A 69 -4.06 -20.15 -6.99
N GLU A 70 -3.32 -20.69 -6.01
CA GLU A 70 -1.86 -20.56 -5.97
C GLU A 70 -1.22 -21.36 -7.10
N LYS A 71 -1.68 -22.59 -7.32
CA LYS A 71 -1.22 -23.39 -8.46
C LYS A 71 -1.55 -22.73 -9.80
N TRP A 72 -2.76 -22.19 -9.93
CA TRP A 72 -3.18 -21.51 -11.17
C TRP A 72 -2.37 -20.23 -11.45
N LEU A 73 -2.09 -19.43 -10.41
CA LEU A 73 -1.21 -18.27 -10.53
C LEU A 73 0.22 -18.67 -10.90
N ALA A 74 0.75 -19.72 -10.27
CA ALA A 74 2.08 -20.24 -10.59
C ALA A 74 2.18 -20.77 -12.04
N GLU A 75 1.14 -21.42 -12.56
CA GLU A 75 1.05 -21.84 -13.96
C GLU A 75 1.07 -20.64 -14.94
N MET A 76 0.56 -19.49 -14.50
CA MET A 76 0.63 -18.22 -15.23
C MET A 76 1.93 -17.44 -14.99
N GLY A 77 2.87 -17.99 -14.21
CA GLY A 77 4.13 -17.31 -13.87
C GLY A 77 3.95 -16.13 -12.92
N LEU A 78 2.89 -16.16 -12.10
CA LEU A 78 2.56 -15.13 -11.13
C LEU A 78 2.75 -15.66 -9.70
N ASP A 79 3.11 -14.77 -8.78
CA ASP A 79 3.13 -15.06 -7.35
C ASP A 79 1.70 -15.01 -6.75
N PRO A 80 1.51 -15.35 -5.47
CA PRO A 80 0.20 -15.33 -4.82
C PRO A 80 -0.49 -13.94 -4.77
N TRP A 81 0.24 -12.87 -5.08
CA TRP A 81 -0.28 -11.50 -5.15
C TRP A 81 -0.48 -11.01 -6.59
N GLY A 82 -0.30 -11.89 -7.59
CA GLY A 82 -0.45 -11.56 -9.01
C GLY A 82 0.74 -10.81 -9.60
N VAL A 83 1.88 -10.78 -8.91
CA VAL A 83 3.11 -10.17 -9.40
C VAL A 83 3.85 -11.17 -10.30
N PRO A 84 4.36 -10.76 -11.47
CA PRO A 84 5.18 -11.64 -12.30
C PRO A 84 6.36 -12.21 -11.50
N LEU A 85 6.49 -13.53 -11.50
CA LEU A 85 7.66 -14.19 -10.97
C LEU A 85 8.88 -13.71 -11.77
N PRO A 86 10.00 -13.36 -11.09
CA PRO A 86 11.20 -12.94 -11.80
C PRO A 86 11.60 -14.02 -12.80
N ALA A 87 11.82 -13.61 -14.05
CA ALA A 87 12.32 -14.52 -15.07
C ALA A 87 13.62 -15.14 -14.55
N HIS A 88 13.62 -16.45 -14.34
CA HIS A 88 14.87 -17.17 -14.20
C HIS A 88 15.52 -17.19 -15.58
N ASP A 89 16.38 -16.21 -15.84
CA ASP A 89 17.36 -16.29 -16.93
C ASP A 89 18.10 -17.62 -16.77
N ARG A 90 17.85 -18.53 -17.73
CA ARG A 90 18.59 -19.78 -17.91
C ARG A 90 19.75 -19.57 -18.85
#